data_AF-A0A840AJU8-F1
#
_entry.id   AF-A0A840AJU8-F1
#
_cell.length_a   1.000
_cell.length_b   1.000
_cell.length_c   1.000
_cell.angle_alpha   90.00
_cell.angle_beta   90.00
_cell.angle_gamma   90.00
#
_symmetry.space_group_name_H-M   'P 1'
#
loop_
_entity.id
_entity.type
_entity.pdbx_description
1 polymer ?
#
loop_
_entity_poly.entity_id
_entity_poly.type
_entity_poly.pdbx_seq_one_letter_code
_entity_poly.pdbx_strand_id
1 'polypeptide(L)' 'MSRISLAILIGIVGFVLYILAVVALGDHVVLAHWAVQTVYYVVAGIIWVWPAKWLMIWGAGGRRAE' A
#
# COMPACT_ATOMS: atom_id res chain seq x y z
N MET A 1 -15.41 -14.61 10.44
CA MET A 1 -14.89 -14.19 9.11
C MET A 1 -13.68 -15.06 8.76
N SER A 2 -13.53 -15.48 7.51
CA SER A 2 -12.30 -16.19 7.09
C SER A 2 -11.11 -15.21 7.15
N ARG A 3 -9.89 -15.72 7.38
CA ARG A 3 -8.67 -14.90 7.36
C ARG A 3 -8.49 -14.16 6.04
N ILE A 4 -8.97 -14.75 4.94
CA ILE A 4 -9.00 -14.14 3.60
C ILE A 4 -9.90 -12.91 3.60
N SER A 5 -11.14 -13.01 4.07
CA SER A 5 -12.06 -11.86 4.12
C SER A 5 -11.53 -10.74 5.00
N LEU A 6 -10.88 -11.09 6.12
CA LEU A 6 -10.24 -10.11 6.99
C LEU A 6 -9.02 -9.46 6.33
N ALA A 7 -8.20 -10.22 5.61
CA ALA A 7 -7.06 -9.69 4.85
C ALA A 7 -7.49 -8.72 3.75
N ILE A 8 -8.59 -9.03 3.06
CA ILE A 8 -9.18 -8.14 2.05
C ILE A 8 -9.66 -6.85 2.72
N LEU A 9 -10.39 -6.94 3.83
CA LEU A 9 -10.89 -5.77 4.55
C LEU A 9 -9.74 -4.88 5.02
N ILE A 10 -8.72 -5.46 5.65
CA ILE A 10 -7.52 -4.74 6.09
C ILE A 10 -6.78 -4.15 4.90
N GLY A 11 -6.65 -4.88 3.80
CA GLY A 11 -6.00 -4.42 2.58
C GLY A 11 -6.70 -3.22 1.97
N ILE A 12 -8.03 -3.25 1.85
CA ILE A 12 -8.83 -2.13 1.33
C ILE A 12 -8.71 -0.92 2.25
N VAL A 13 -9.00 -1.09 3.54
CA VAL A 13 -8.97 0.02 4.50
C VAL A 13 -7.57 0.63 4.58
N GLY A 14 -6.54 -0.22 4.71
CA GLY A 14 -5.15 0.21 4.74
C GLY A 14 -4.74 0.93 3.46
N PHE A 15 -5.12 0.42 2.29
CA PHE A 15 -4.75 1.04 1.02
C PHE A 15 -5.45 2.38 0.80
N VAL A 16 -6.71 2.51 1.22
CA VAL A 16 -7.42 3.80 1.17
C VAL A 16 -6.71 4.82 2.07
N LEU A 17 -6.40 4.45 3.31
CA LEU A 17 -5.66 5.34 4.22
C LEU A 17 -4.29 5.71 3.65
N TYR A 18 -3.61 4.77 3.01
CA TYR A 18 -2.34 5.00 2.35
C TYR A 18 -2.45 6.00 1.20
N ILE A 19 -3.42 5.82 0.30
CA ILE A 19 -3.65 6.76 -0.80
C ILE A 19 -3.96 8.16 -0.25
N LEU A 20 -4.82 8.26 0.76
CA LEU A 20 -5.14 9.56 1.37
C LEU A 20 -3.89 10.24 1.93
N ALA A 21 -3.00 9.49 2.59
CA ALA A 21 -1.74 10.02 3.08
C ALA A 21 -0.78 10.45 1.94
N VAL A 22 -0.67 9.64 0.88
CA VAL A 22 0.14 9.96 -0.30
C VAL A 22 -0.39 11.20 -1.02
N VAL A 23 -1.71 11.33 -1.18
CA VAL A 23 -2.32 12.50 -1.81
C VAL A 23 -2.08 13.75 -0.97
N ALA A 24 -2.35 13.68 0.34
CA ALA A 24 -2.12 14.81 1.24
C ALA A 24 -0.65 15.24 1.29
N LEU A 25 0.29 14.30 1.27
CA LEU A 25 1.71 14.63 1.20
C LEU A 25 2.12 15.13 -0.20
N GLY A 26 1.45 14.66 -1.25
CA GLY A 26 1.62 15.09 -2.63
C GLY A 26 1.34 16.57 -2.84
N ASP A 27 0.42 17.18 -2.09
CA ASP A 27 0.16 18.62 -2.12
C ASP A 27 1.41 19.47 -1.80
N HIS A 28 2.36 18.91 -1.04
CA HIS A 28 3.64 19.56 -0.75
C HIS A 28 4.70 19.32 -1.83
N VAL A 29 4.53 18.28 -2.66
CA VAL A 29 5.49 17.87 -3.69
C VAL A 29 5.10 18.40 -5.08
N VAL A 30 3.83 18.71 -5.31
CA VAL A 30 3.31 19.13 -6.62
C VAL A 30 3.93 20.42 -7.15
N LEU A 31 4.38 21.31 -6.27
CA LEU A 31 5.09 22.55 -6.64
C LEU A 31 6.61 22.38 -6.71
N ALA A 32 7.14 21.21 -6.34
CA ALA A 32 8.56 20.91 -6.41
C ALA A 32 9.01 20.65 -7.86
N HIS A 33 10.33 20.59 -8.07
CA HIS A 33 10.91 20.24 -9.36
C HIS A 33 10.40 18.87 -9.85
N TRP A 34 10.13 18.73 -11.15
CA TRP A 34 9.53 17.52 -11.76
C TRP A 34 10.27 16.22 -11.42
N ALA A 35 11.59 16.28 -11.25
CA ALA A 35 12.38 15.11 -10.87
C ALA A 35 12.03 14.61 -9.46
N VAL A 36 11.76 15.52 -8.52
CA VAL A 36 11.32 15.18 -7.16
C VAL A 36 9.93 14.56 -7.20
N GLN A 37 9.02 15.12 -7.99
CA GLN A 37 7.68 14.55 -8.20
C GLN A 37 7.78 13.12 -8.74
N THR A 38 8.63 12.91 -9.74
CA THR A 38 8.84 11.59 -10.36
C THR A 38 9.31 10.57 -9.33
N VAL A 39 10.37 10.90 -8.57
CA VAL A 39 10.90 10.01 -7.53
C VAL A 39 9.83 9.74 -6.47
N TYR A 40 9.12 10.78 -6.02
CA TYR A 40 8.08 10.68 -5.02
C TYR A 40 6.95 9.72 -5.45
N TYR A 41 6.36 9.94 -6.63
CA TYR A 41 5.23 9.12 -7.10
C TYR A 41 5.65 7.70 -7.48
N VAL A 42 6.86 7.49 -8.00
CA VAL A 42 7.38 6.14 -8.27
C VAL A 42 7.59 5.38 -6.96
N VAL A 43 8.22 6.00 -5.96
CA VAL A 43 8.46 5.37 -4.66
C VAL A 43 7.15 5.10 -3.94
N ALA A 44 6.21 6.06 -3.92
CA ALA A 44 4.88 5.87 -3.34
C ALA A 44 4.11 4.75 -4.05
N GLY A 45 4.16 4.67 -5.38
CA GLY A 45 3.53 3.58 -6.12
C GLY A 45 4.04 2.18 -5.74
N ILE A 46 5.34 2.07 -5.40
CA ILE A 46 5.99 0.78 -5.11
C ILE A 46 5.93 0.40 -3.63
N ILE A 47 5.97 1.37 -2.70
CA ILE A 47 5.97 1.12 -1.24
C ILE A 47 4.81 0.23 -0.79
N TRP A 48 3.64 0.32 -1.44
CA TRP A 48 2.49 -0.49 -1.05
C TRP A 48 2.58 -1.97 -1.44
N VAL A 49 3.52 -2.35 -2.32
CA VAL A 49 3.69 -3.75 -2.76
C VAL A 49 4.02 -4.67 -1.59
N TRP A 50 4.84 -4.23 -0.63
CA TRP A 50 5.23 -5.05 0.52
C TRP A 50 4.05 -5.32 1.48
N PRO A 51 3.29 -4.31 1.95
CA PRO A 51 2.06 -4.54 2.72
C PRO A 51 1.05 -5.45 2.00
N ALA A 52 0.82 -5.20 0.70
CA ALA A 52 -0.12 -6.00 -0.08
C ALA A 52 0.30 -7.47 -0.16
N LYS A 53 1.57 -7.74 -0.47
CA LYS A 53 2.14 -9.09 -0.49
C LYS A 53 2.01 -9.78 0.87
N TRP A 54 2.34 -9.08 1.95
CA TRP A 54 2.24 -9.63 3.30
C TRP A 54 0.80 -10.01 3.66
N LEU A 55 -0.16 -9.13 3.36
CA LEU A 55 -1.59 -9.41 3.59
C LEU A 55 -2.12 -10.59 2.76
N MET A 56 -1.69 -10.72 1.50
CA MET A 56 -2.06 -11.86 0.66
C MET A 56 -1.57 -13.19 1.25
N ILE A 57 -0.30 -13.26 1.65
CA ILE A 57 0.30 -14.46 2.24
C ILE A 57 -0.37 -14.79 3.58
N TRP A 58 -0.59 -13.78 4.41
CA TRP A 58 -1.26 -13.94 5.70
C TRP A 58 -2.71 -14.38 5.55
N GLY A 59 -3.45 -13.78 4.62
CA GLY A 59 -4.85 -14.10 4.32
C GLY A 59 -5.02 -15.52 3.79
N ALA A 60 -4.12 -15.95 2.90
CA ALA A 60 -4.06 -17.32 2.37
C ALA A 60 -3.66 -18.37 3.42
N GLY A 61 -3.30 -17.94 4.63
CA GLY A 61 -3.04 -18.83 5.74
C GLY A 61 -1.58 -19.20 5.95
N GLY A 62 -0.63 -18.47 5.35
CA GLY A 62 0.81 -18.58 5.60
C GLY A 62 1.30 -20.01 5.84
N ARG A 63 1.27 -20.87 4.82
CA ARG A 63 1.82 -22.25 4.84
C ARG A 63 1.26 -23.17 5.95
N ARG A 64 0.30 -24.03 5.61
CA ARG A 64 0.48 -25.45 5.99
C ARG A 64 1.51 -26.02 4.98
N ALA A 65 2.63 -26.56 5.48
CA ALA A 65 3.84 -26.98 4.75
C ALA A 65 4.67 -25.77 4.26
N GLU A 66 5.88 -25.47 4.72
CA GLU A 66 6.99 -26.25 5.28
C GLU A 66 7.80 -25.38 6.25
#